data_AF-I7J1X6-F1
#
_entry.id   AF-I7J1X6-F1
#
_cell.length_a   1.000
_cell.length_b   1.000
_cell.length_c   1.000
_cell.angle_alpha   90.00
_cell.angle_beta   90.00
_cell.angle_gamma   90.00
#
_symmetry.space_group_name_H-M   'P 1'
#
loop_
_entity.id
_entity.type
_entity.pdbx_description
1 polymer ?
#
loop_
_entity_poly.entity_id
_entity_poly.type
_entity_poly.pdbx_seq_one_letter_code
_entity_poly.pdbx_strand_id
1 'polypeptide(L)'
;MGRYVEIPVYPLSFKEMFSFKDIEELTEREIDKFYQEYIKFDGFPAVVLAKDELKNTILPGIYNTIIVNDIGYKNGLREPELVTLVAKYLADTVGQLINPNKIVNTLKSNHFKISYSAVQRYLTYFEEAYLFYKTNRYDIRGRKMLATQGKYYIIDSGLRTQAIGDRLSDRGSILLFLLNY
;
A
#
# COMPACT_ATOMS: atom_id res chain seq x y z
N MET A 1 -18.97 5.96 25.70
CA MET A 1 -19.00 5.28 24.39
C MET A 1 -18.85 6.35 23.31
N GLY A 2 -17.65 6.55 22.80
CA GLY A 2 -17.39 7.52 21.73
C GLY A 2 -17.82 6.91 20.41
N ARG A 3 -18.91 7.38 19.83
CA ARG A 3 -19.29 7.05 18.45
C ARG A 3 -18.53 8.00 17.55
N TYR A 4 -17.35 7.61 17.11
CA TYR A 4 -16.66 8.28 16.01
C TYR A 4 -16.98 7.53 14.72
N VAL A 5 -17.23 8.29 13.65
CA VAL A 5 -17.30 7.74 12.29
C VAL A 5 -15.91 7.92 11.71
N GLU A 6 -15.20 6.81 11.48
CA GLU A 6 -13.98 6.83 10.68
C GLU A 6 -14.38 7.09 9.23
N ILE A 7 -13.92 8.20 8.67
CA ILE A 7 -14.02 8.48 7.23
C ILE A 7 -12.66 8.10 6.64
N PRO A 8 -12.55 6.99 5.89
CA PRO A 8 -11.30 6.63 5.24
C PRO A 8 -10.97 7.69 4.19
N VAL A 9 -9.77 8.24 4.26
CA VAL A 9 -9.23 9.19 3.26
C VAL A 9 -8.29 8.42 2.36
N TYR A 10 -8.64 8.33 1.08
CA TYR A 10 -7.85 7.67 0.05
C TYR A 10 -6.91 8.66 -0.66
N PRO A 11 -5.86 8.19 -1.34
CA PRO A 11 -5.14 9.01 -2.31
C PRO A 11 -6.11 9.61 -3.33
N LEU A 12 -5.81 10.81 -3.80
CA LEU A 12 -6.60 11.51 -4.80
C LEU A 12 -6.68 10.66 -6.07
N SER A 13 -7.85 10.55 -6.67
CA SER A 13 -7.96 10.08 -8.05
C SER A 13 -7.24 11.03 -9.00
N PHE A 14 -6.89 10.55 -10.20
CA PHE A 14 -6.27 11.40 -11.23
C PHE A 14 -7.10 12.65 -11.52
N LYS A 15 -8.44 12.53 -11.47
CA LYS A 15 -9.36 13.65 -11.65
C LYS A 15 -9.29 14.63 -10.47
N GLU A 16 -9.31 14.12 -9.24
CA GLU A 16 -9.25 14.95 -8.03
C GLU A 16 -7.91 15.69 -7.91
N MET A 17 -6.82 15.12 -8.44
CA MET A 17 -5.52 15.79 -8.48
C MET A 17 -5.58 17.18 -9.12
N PHE A 18 -6.38 17.36 -10.18
CA PHE A 18 -6.51 18.67 -10.84
C PHE A 18 -7.23 19.69 -9.99
N SER A 19 -8.35 19.27 -9.38
CA SER A 19 -9.08 20.10 -8.42
C SER A 19 -8.22 20.43 -7.20
N PHE A 20 -7.35 19.51 -6.78
CA PHE A 20 -6.45 19.71 -5.64
C PHE A 20 -5.25 20.62 -5.94
N LYS A 21 -4.91 20.80 -7.22
CA LYS A 21 -3.86 21.73 -7.69
C LYS A 21 -4.43 23.06 -8.19
N ASP A 22 -5.74 23.30 -8.05
CA ASP A 22 -6.46 24.47 -8.59
C ASP A 22 -6.26 24.66 -10.11
N ILE A 23 -6.31 23.55 -10.88
CA ILE A 23 -6.16 23.57 -12.34
C ILE A 23 -7.53 23.38 -13.01
N GLU A 24 -8.01 24.42 -13.70
CA GLU A 24 -9.35 24.43 -14.34
C GLU A 24 -9.31 24.02 -15.82
N GLU A 25 -8.25 24.34 -16.55
CA GLU A 25 -8.08 24.00 -17.96
C GLU A 25 -6.72 23.33 -18.20
N LEU A 26 -6.72 22.28 -19.03
CA LEU A 26 -5.53 21.51 -19.36
C LEU A 26 -5.37 21.40 -20.87
N THR A 27 -4.16 21.63 -21.35
CA THR A 27 -3.75 21.22 -22.70
C THR A 27 -3.44 19.72 -22.73
N GLU A 28 -3.52 19.08 -23.90
CA GLU A 28 -3.16 17.65 -24.05
C GLU A 28 -1.75 17.33 -23.51
N ARG A 29 -0.80 18.25 -23.70
CA ARG A 29 0.59 18.10 -23.19
C ARG A 29 0.66 18.12 -21.66
N GLU A 30 -0.19 18.90 -21.01
CA GLU A 30 -0.25 18.96 -19.55
C GLU A 30 -0.90 17.70 -18.98
N ILE A 31 -1.95 17.18 -19.64
CA ILE A 31 -2.57 15.90 -19.28
C ILE A 31 -1.53 14.78 -19.29
N ASP A 32 -0.73 14.68 -20.36
CA ASP A 32 0.33 13.67 -20.46
C ASP A 32 1.38 13.82 -19.34
N LYS A 33 1.82 15.05 -19.06
CA LYS A 33 2.76 15.33 -17.97
C LYS A 33 2.20 14.90 -16.62
N PHE A 34 0.98 15.31 -16.31
CA PHE A 34 0.31 14.99 -15.06
C PHE A 34 0.01 13.49 -14.94
N TYR A 35 -0.28 12.82 -16.04
CA TYR A 35 -0.44 11.37 -16.05
C TYR A 35 0.87 10.66 -15.68
N GLN A 36 2.01 11.08 -16.24
CA GLN A 36 3.31 10.52 -15.84
C GLN A 36 3.64 10.80 -14.38
N GLU A 37 3.32 12.00 -13.87
CA GLU A 37 3.45 12.34 -12.45
C GLU A 37 2.60 11.41 -11.58
N TYR A 38 1.32 11.26 -11.93
CA TYR A 38 0.37 10.43 -11.18
C TYR A 38 0.76 8.96 -11.19
N ILE A 39 1.21 8.41 -12.31
CA ILE A 39 1.68 7.02 -12.35
C ILE A 39 2.96 6.81 -11.51
N LYS A 40 3.79 7.85 -11.35
CA LYS A 40 5.06 7.75 -10.62
C LYS A 40 4.91 7.97 -9.12
N PHE A 41 4.09 8.93 -8.73
CA PHE A 41 3.99 9.42 -7.35
C PHE A 41 2.62 9.19 -6.71
N ASP A 42 1.63 8.81 -7.52
CA ASP A 42 0.22 8.64 -7.16
C ASP A 42 -0.42 9.90 -6.56
N GLY A 43 -1.66 9.77 -6.09
CA GLY A 43 -2.50 10.83 -5.61
C GLY A 43 -2.31 11.21 -4.15
N PHE A 44 -1.26 10.78 -3.46
CA PHE A 44 -1.10 11.10 -2.04
C PHE A 44 -1.08 12.64 -1.84
N PRO A 45 -2.01 13.24 -1.08
CA PRO A 45 -2.21 14.70 -1.06
C PRO A 45 -0.94 15.52 -0.79
N ALA A 46 -0.13 15.09 0.18
CA ALA A 46 1.12 15.75 0.53
C ALA A 46 2.19 15.69 -0.59
N VAL A 47 2.14 14.64 -1.42
CA VAL A 47 3.05 14.46 -2.56
C VAL A 47 2.54 15.25 -3.76
N VAL A 48 1.23 15.28 -3.99
CA VAL A 48 0.59 16.05 -5.05
C VAL A 48 0.88 17.56 -4.92
N LEU A 49 0.86 18.11 -3.71
CA LEU A 49 1.15 19.53 -3.44
C LEU A 49 2.64 19.86 -3.38
N ALA A 50 3.50 18.85 -3.29
CA ALA A 50 4.94 19.07 -3.20
C ALA A 50 5.52 19.58 -4.52
N LYS A 51 6.60 20.35 -4.44
CA LYS A 51 7.44 20.65 -5.60
C LYS A 51 8.08 19.37 -6.13
N ASP A 52 8.28 19.25 -7.44
CA ASP A 52 8.80 18.04 -8.10
C ASP A 52 10.11 17.54 -7.48
N GLU A 53 10.99 18.45 -7.10
CA GLU A 53 12.28 18.16 -6.44
C GLU A 53 12.10 17.48 -5.07
N LEU A 54 11.02 17.80 -4.36
CA LEU A 54 10.74 17.31 -3.01
C LEU A 54 9.95 16.00 -2.99
N LYS A 55 9.26 15.64 -4.08
CA LYS A 55 8.43 14.42 -4.17
C LYS A 55 9.25 13.16 -3.92
N ASN A 56 10.48 13.11 -4.45
CA ASN A 56 11.40 12.00 -4.24
C ASN A 56 11.97 11.93 -2.80
N THR A 57 11.72 12.93 -1.96
CA THR A 57 12.10 12.92 -0.54
C THR A 57 10.89 12.65 0.36
N ILE A 58 9.75 13.28 0.05
CA ILE A 58 8.52 13.19 0.85
C ILE A 58 7.92 11.78 0.76
N LEU A 59 7.82 11.20 -0.43
CA LEU A 59 7.19 9.88 -0.61
C LEU A 59 7.95 8.75 0.14
N PRO A 60 9.29 8.63 0.05
CA PRO A 60 10.03 7.70 0.91
C PRO A 60 9.88 8.01 2.41
N GLY A 61 9.83 9.29 2.78
CA GLY A 61 9.63 9.73 4.16
C GLY A 61 8.29 9.27 4.74
N ILE A 62 7.21 9.38 3.95
CA ILE A 62 5.89 8.87 4.31
C ILE A 62 5.93 7.35 4.48
N TYR A 63 6.47 6.61 3.50
CA TYR A 63 6.58 5.16 3.58
C TYR A 63 7.35 4.69 4.82
N ASN A 64 8.51 5.31 5.09
CA ASN A 64 9.32 4.99 6.26
C ASN A 64 8.59 5.33 7.56
N THR A 65 7.87 6.44 7.61
CA THR A 65 7.06 6.84 8.76
C THR A 65 5.98 5.81 9.06
N ILE A 66 5.27 5.31 8.05
CA ILE A 66 4.25 4.26 8.22
C ILE A 66 4.88 2.98 8.78
N ILE A 67 5.98 2.51 8.17
CA ILE A 67 6.66 1.28 8.60
C ILE A 67 7.24 1.41 10.02
N VAL A 68 7.93 2.51 10.31
CA VAL A 68 8.67 2.68 11.57
C VAL A 68 7.76 3.15 12.69
N ASN A 69 6.93 4.18 12.47
CA ASN A 69 6.08 4.74 13.51
C ASN A 69 4.78 3.98 13.67
N ASP A 70 4.01 3.83 12.60
CA ASP A 70 2.67 3.26 12.70
C ASP A 70 2.68 1.75 12.93
N ILE A 71 3.64 1.05 12.33
CA ILE A 71 3.75 -0.40 12.47
C ILE A 71 4.79 -0.77 13.52
N GLY A 72 6.00 -0.19 13.47
CA GLY A 72 7.11 -0.52 14.36
C GLY A 72 6.90 -0.09 15.82
N TYR A 73 6.86 1.22 16.07
CA TYR A 73 6.82 1.80 17.41
C TYR A 73 5.49 1.57 18.12
N LYS A 74 4.35 1.80 17.46
CA LYS A 74 3.01 1.58 18.07
C LYS A 74 2.82 0.14 18.57
N ASN A 75 3.45 -0.83 17.91
CA ASN A 75 3.29 -2.25 18.23
C ASN A 75 4.50 -2.88 18.95
N GLY A 76 5.50 -2.09 19.34
CA GLY A 76 6.67 -2.56 20.12
C GLY A 76 7.48 -3.65 19.41
N LEU A 77 7.61 -3.57 18.08
CA LEU A 77 8.22 -4.63 17.28
C LEU A 77 9.74 -4.72 17.49
N ARG A 78 10.21 -5.93 17.80
CA ARG A 78 11.64 -6.21 18.04
C ARG A 78 12.47 -6.33 16.77
N GLU A 79 11.83 -6.69 15.65
CA GLU A 79 12.51 -7.02 14.38
C GLU A 79 11.84 -6.27 13.20
N PRO A 80 12.06 -4.94 13.07
CA PRO A 80 11.42 -4.13 12.04
C PRO A 80 11.82 -4.51 10.60
N GLU A 81 12.97 -5.17 10.42
CA GLU A 81 13.42 -5.68 9.12
C GLU A 81 12.46 -6.73 8.55
N LEU A 82 11.93 -7.63 9.39
CA LEU A 82 10.97 -8.66 8.96
C LEU A 82 9.65 -8.05 8.50
N VAL A 83 9.19 -7.01 9.19
CA VAL A 83 8.01 -6.24 8.79
C VAL A 83 8.22 -5.67 7.40
N THR A 84 9.37 -5.04 7.19
CA THR A 84 9.72 -4.42 5.91
C THR A 84 9.75 -5.47 4.79
N LEU A 85 10.35 -6.64 5.03
CA LEU A 85 10.38 -7.74 4.06
C LEU A 85 8.98 -8.25 3.70
N VAL A 86 8.09 -8.39 4.68
CA VAL A 86 6.70 -8.81 4.40
C VAL A 86 5.94 -7.72 3.64
N ALA A 87 6.09 -6.44 4.00
CA ALA A 87 5.48 -5.34 3.27
C ALA A 87 5.93 -5.31 1.80
N LYS A 88 7.23 -5.47 1.54
CA LYS A 88 7.79 -5.57 0.18
C LYS A 88 7.21 -6.74 -0.60
N TYR A 89 7.10 -7.90 0.04
CA TYR A 89 6.51 -9.08 -0.58
C TYR A 89 5.04 -8.85 -0.99
N LEU A 90 4.24 -8.22 -0.13
CA LEU A 90 2.85 -7.88 -0.45
C LEU A 90 2.75 -6.85 -1.57
N ALA A 91 3.63 -5.84 -1.58
CA ALA A 91 3.69 -4.82 -2.63
C ALA A 91 4.09 -5.40 -4.00
N ASP A 92 4.94 -6.44 -4.02
CA ASP A 92 5.32 -7.15 -5.24
C ASP A 92 4.18 -8.07 -5.73
N THR A 93 3.39 -8.63 -4.80
CA THR A 93 2.32 -9.60 -5.09
C THR A 93 0.91 -9.01 -5.02
N VAL A 94 0.77 -7.71 -5.33
CA VAL A 94 -0.52 -6.99 -5.26
C VAL A 94 -1.61 -7.72 -6.03
N GLY A 95 -2.77 -7.91 -5.38
CA GLY A 95 -3.94 -8.58 -5.97
C GLY A 95 -3.84 -10.10 -6.09
N GLN A 96 -2.70 -10.70 -5.75
CA GLN A 96 -2.54 -12.16 -5.65
C GLN A 96 -3.04 -12.68 -4.30
N LEU A 97 -3.41 -13.97 -4.26
CA LEU A 97 -3.85 -14.60 -3.02
C LEU A 97 -2.65 -14.88 -2.12
N ILE A 98 -2.65 -14.27 -0.93
CA ILE A 98 -1.60 -14.43 0.06
C ILE A 98 -1.93 -15.58 1.01
N ASN A 99 -0.98 -16.50 1.15
CA ASN A 99 -0.99 -17.54 2.16
C ASN A 99 0.08 -17.24 3.23
N PRO A 100 -0.30 -16.89 4.46
CA PRO A 100 0.67 -16.55 5.51
C PRO A 100 1.66 -17.69 5.81
N ASN A 101 1.27 -18.96 5.65
CA ASN A 101 2.20 -20.08 5.81
C ASN A 101 3.32 -20.08 4.76
N LYS A 102 3.03 -19.61 3.53
CA LYS A 102 4.05 -19.50 2.49
C LYS A 102 5.10 -18.47 2.87
N ILE A 103 4.67 -17.32 3.41
CA ILE A 103 5.56 -16.26 3.92
C ILE A 103 6.45 -16.81 5.04
N VAL A 104 5.87 -17.50 6.03
CA VAL A 104 6.62 -18.12 7.13
C VAL A 104 7.68 -19.09 6.61
N ASN A 105 7.31 -19.99 5.70
CA ASN A 105 8.21 -20.99 5.17
C ASN A 105 9.37 -20.35 4.38
N THR A 106 9.09 -19.34 3.56
CA THR A 106 10.12 -18.59 2.82
C THR A 106 11.05 -17.81 3.74
N LEU A 107 10.54 -17.20 4.81
CA LEU A 107 11.40 -16.50 5.77
C LEU A 107 12.28 -17.48 6.56
N LYS A 108 11.72 -18.62 6.99
CA LYS A 108 12.48 -19.67 7.68
C LYS A 108 13.55 -20.31 6.80
N SER A 109 13.29 -20.51 5.51
CA SER A 109 14.31 -21.01 4.57
C SER A 109 15.47 -20.03 4.39
N ASN A 110 15.25 -18.75 4.65
CA ASN A 110 16.27 -17.70 4.70
C ASN A 110 16.81 -17.47 6.13
N HIS A 111 16.69 -18.46 7.02
CA HIS A 111 17.21 -18.45 8.39
C HIS A 111 16.58 -17.45 9.37
N PHE A 112 15.46 -16.80 9.00
CA PHE A 112 14.73 -15.95 9.95
C PHE A 112 13.89 -16.76 10.92
N LYS A 113 13.88 -16.33 12.19
CA LYS A 113 13.04 -16.93 13.24
C LYS A 113 11.70 -16.22 13.30
N ILE A 114 10.71 -16.74 12.57
CA ILE A 114 9.35 -16.18 12.56
C ILE A 114 8.27 -17.24 12.74
N SER A 115 7.17 -16.88 13.39
CA SER A 115 6.00 -17.73 13.57
C SER A 115 4.84 -17.29 12.67
N TYR A 116 3.90 -18.21 12.45
CA TYR A 116 2.65 -17.89 11.76
C TYR A 116 1.88 -16.75 12.42
N SER A 117 1.80 -16.75 13.76
CA SER A 117 1.16 -15.67 14.51
C SER A 117 1.82 -14.31 14.29
N ALA A 118 3.15 -14.27 14.14
CA ALA A 118 3.88 -13.03 13.88
C ALA A 118 3.56 -12.47 12.49
N VAL A 119 3.57 -13.33 11.46
CA VAL A 119 3.17 -12.90 10.10
C VAL A 119 1.74 -12.41 10.08
N GLN A 120 0.80 -13.11 10.73
CA GLN A 120 -0.59 -12.64 10.81
C GLN A 120 -0.71 -11.27 11.48
N ARG A 121 0.02 -11.04 12.58
CA ARG A 121 0.06 -9.71 13.21
C ARG A 121 0.59 -8.64 12.26
N TYR A 122 1.64 -8.92 11.50
CA TYR A 122 2.16 -7.95 10.52
C TYR A 122 1.11 -7.61 9.47
N LEU A 123 0.38 -8.60 8.95
CA LEU A 123 -0.73 -8.37 8.02
C LEU A 123 -1.80 -7.46 8.64
N THR A 124 -2.15 -7.68 9.91
CA THR A 124 -3.09 -6.82 10.64
C THR A 124 -2.55 -5.41 10.81
N TYR A 125 -1.28 -5.22 11.18
CA TYR A 125 -0.69 -3.89 11.33
C TYR A 125 -0.63 -3.13 10.01
N PHE A 126 -0.43 -3.82 8.88
CA PHE A 126 -0.49 -3.20 7.56
C PHE A 126 -1.89 -2.69 7.21
N GLU A 127 -2.93 -3.40 7.63
CA GLU A 127 -4.32 -2.97 7.46
C GLU A 127 -4.63 -1.78 8.39
N GLU A 128 -4.25 -1.86 9.66
CA GLU A 128 -4.47 -0.79 10.66
C GLU A 128 -3.70 0.50 10.34
N ALA A 129 -2.52 0.39 9.72
CA ALA A 129 -1.72 1.52 9.28
C ALA A 129 -2.16 2.05 7.89
N TYR A 130 -3.26 1.54 7.33
CA TYR A 130 -3.77 1.90 6.00
C TYR A 130 -2.75 1.73 4.86
N LEU A 131 -1.73 0.89 5.04
CA LEU A 131 -0.74 0.60 4.02
C LEU A 131 -1.28 -0.39 2.98
N PHE A 132 -2.07 -1.37 3.43
CA PHE A 132 -2.71 -2.36 2.58
C PHE A 132 -4.18 -2.55 2.93
N TYR A 133 -5.00 -2.78 1.91
CA TYR A 133 -6.35 -3.29 2.05
C TYR A 133 -6.40 -4.79 1.77
N LYS A 134 -7.07 -5.53 2.65
CA LYS A 134 -7.33 -6.95 2.45
C LYS A 134 -8.71 -7.15 1.84
N THR A 135 -8.77 -7.90 0.74
CA THR A 135 -10.01 -8.50 0.27
C THR A 135 -10.02 -10.00 0.52
N ASN A 136 -11.07 -10.47 1.17
CA ASN A 136 -11.24 -11.89 1.44
C ASN A 136 -11.65 -12.62 0.16
N ARG A 137 -11.21 -13.86 0.02
CA ARG A 137 -11.63 -14.72 -1.09
C ARG A 137 -13.16 -14.83 -1.10
N TYR A 138 -13.76 -14.56 -2.26
CA TYR A 138 -15.19 -14.72 -2.47
C TYR A 138 -15.48 -16.21 -2.70
N ASP A 139 -15.55 -17.00 -1.64
CA ASP A 139 -16.23 -18.30 -1.75
C ASP A 139 -16.75 -18.85 -0.40
N ILE A 140 -17.99 -19.30 -0.48
CA ILE A 140 -18.77 -20.14 0.47
C ILE A 140 -19.12 -19.53 1.85
N ARG A 141 -20.42 -19.26 2.04
CA ARG A 141 -21.06 -18.93 3.34
C ARG A 141 -20.54 -19.86 4.45
N GLY A 142 -20.11 -19.27 5.57
CA GLY A 142 -19.69 -20.00 6.80
C GLY A 142 -18.18 -20.15 7.00
N ARG A 143 -17.38 -20.42 5.95
CA ARG A 143 -15.90 -20.53 6.07
C ARG A 143 -15.16 -19.19 6.02
N LYS A 144 -15.87 -18.11 5.68
CA LYS A 144 -15.34 -16.74 5.53
C LYS A 144 -14.71 -16.17 6.83
N MET A 145 -15.23 -16.55 8.01
CA MET A 145 -14.68 -16.09 9.31
C MET A 145 -13.36 -16.79 9.70
N LEU A 146 -13.06 -17.96 9.11
CA LEU A 146 -11.84 -18.73 9.38
C LEU A 146 -10.81 -18.62 8.25
N ALA A 147 -11.13 -17.90 7.18
CA ALA A 147 -10.25 -17.71 6.04
C ALA A 147 -9.09 -16.77 6.43
N THR A 148 -7.91 -17.35 6.62
CA THR A 148 -6.69 -16.59 6.93
C THR A 148 -6.00 -16.06 5.67
N GLN A 149 -6.38 -16.57 4.50
CA GLN A 149 -5.89 -16.13 3.19
C GLN A 149 -6.73 -14.97 2.66
N GLY A 150 -6.06 -14.01 2.02
CA GLY A 150 -6.69 -12.85 1.42
C GLY A 150 -5.82 -12.27 0.32
N LYS A 151 -6.40 -11.43 -0.53
CA LYS A 151 -5.64 -10.61 -1.47
C LYS A 151 -5.34 -9.28 -0.79
N TYR A 152 -4.11 -8.81 -0.91
CA TYR A 152 -3.70 -7.53 -0.34
C TYR A 152 -3.41 -6.55 -1.47
N TYR A 153 -3.91 -5.33 -1.31
CA TYR A 153 -3.76 -4.24 -2.26
C TYR A 153 -3.12 -3.08 -1.52
N ILE A 154 -1.97 -2.61 -2.01
CA ILE A 154 -1.34 -1.42 -1.48
C ILE A 154 -2.21 -0.21 -1.82
N ILE A 155 -2.35 0.72 -0.87
CA ILE A 155 -3.24 1.87 -1.01
C ILE A 155 -2.81 2.83 -2.13
N ASP A 156 -1.51 2.88 -2.41
CA ASP A 156 -0.88 3.88 -3.25
C ASP A 156 0.28 3.25 -4.06
N SER A 157 0.23 3.42 -5.37
CA SER A 157 1.21 2.99 -6.36
C SER A 157 2.56 3.71 -6.22
N GLY A 158 2.59 4.94 -5.69
CA GLY A 158 3.81 5.62 -5.27
C GLY A 158 4.47 4.88 -4.11
N LEU A 159 3.70 4.54 -3.07
CA LEU A 159 4.18 3.72 -1.94
C LEU A 159 4.63 2.33 -2.40
N ARG A 160 3.95 1.72 -3.39
CA ARG A 160 4.41 0.48 -4.03
C ARG A 160 5.78 0.63 -4.63
N THR A 161 5.96 1.69 -5.42
CA THR A 161 7.24 2.00 -6.09
C THR A 161 8.35 2.19 -5.06
N GLN A 162 8.05 2.80 -3.90
CA GLN A 162 9.03 2.87 -2.80
C GLN A 162 9.34 1.51 -2.17
N ALA A 163 8.35 0.63 -2.04
CA ALA A 163 8.56 -0.69 -1.45
C ALA A 163 9.44 -1.60 -2.34
N ILE A 164 9.16 -1.68 -3.64
CA ILE A 164 9.77 -2.68 -4.55
C ILE A 164 10.71 -2.11 -5.62
N GLY A 165 10.80 -0.78 -5.76
CA GLY A 165 11.49 -0.09 -6.84
C GLY A 165 10.63 0.08 -8.11
N ASP A 166 11.04 0.96 -9.03
CA ASP A 166 10.33 1.20 -10.30
C ASP A 166 10.50 -0.02 -11.22
N ARG A 167 9.48 -0.89 -11.25
CA ARG A 167 9.40 -2.05 -12.15
C ARG A 167 8.24 -1.83 -13.13
N LEU A 168 8.59 -1.42 -14.35
CA LEU A 168 7.67 -1.10 -15.45
C LEU A 168 6.68 -2.21 -15.83
N SER A 169 6.89 -3.47 -15.45
CA SER A 169 6.11 -4.63 -15.90
C SER A 169 4.75 -4.83 -15.21
N ASP A 170 4.44 -4.13 -14.11
CA ASP A 170 3.26 -4.43 -13.26
C ASP A 170 2.10 -3.42 -13.35
N ARG A 171 2.13 -2.49 -14.30
CA ARG A 171 1.11 -1.43 -14.42
C ARG A 171 -0.31 -1.94 -14.70
N GLY A 172 -0.47 -3.18 -15.18
CA GLY A 172 -1.79 -3.77 -15.48
C GLY A 172 -2.65 -4.04 -14.24
N SER A 173 -2.05 -4.46 -13.12
CA SER A 173 -2.76 -4.73 -11.87
C SER A 173 -3.21 -3.44 -11.16
N ILE A 174 -2.48 -2.34 -11.38
CA ILE A 174 -2.77 -1.00 -10.84
C ILE A 174 -3.99 -0.38 -11.53
N LEU A 175 -4.08 -0.54 -12.86
CA LEU A 175 -5.22 -0.06 -13.65
C LEU A 175 -6.54 -0.72 -13.23
N LEU A 176 -6.53 -2.01 -12.88
CA LEU A 176 -7.72 -2.69 -12.36
C LEU A 176 -8.15 -2.19 -10.97
N PHE A 177 -7.25 -1.63 -10.17
CA PHE A 177 -7.61 -1.01 -8.88
C PHE A 177 -8.22 0.38 -9.09
N LEU A 178 -7.62 1.20 -9.96
CA LEU A 178 -8.10 2.55 -10.29
C LEU A 178 -9.45 2.58 -11.04
N LEU A 179 -9.89 1.47 -11.62
CA LEU A 179 -11.16 1.36 -12.34
C LEU A 179 -12.31 0.77 -11.50
N ASN A 180 -12.01 0.21 -10.33
CA ASN A 180 -13.01 -0.44 -9.45
C ASN A 180 -13.36 0.40 -8.21
N TYR A 181 -12.89 1.64 -8.17
CA TYR A 181 -13.27 2.73 -7.27
C TYR A 181 -13.44 4.01 -8.09
#